data_AF-A0A9P5WB56-F1
#
_entry.id   AF-A0A9P5WB56-F1
#
_cell.length_a   1.000
_cell.length_b   1.000
_cell.length_c   1.000
_cell.angle_alpha   90.00
_cell.angle_beta   90.00
_cell.angle_gamma   90.00
#
_symmetry.space_group_name_H-M   'P 1'
#
loop_
_entity.id
_entity.type
_entity.pdbx_description
1 polymer ?
#
loop_
_entity_poly.entity_id
_entity_poly.type
_entity_poly.pdbx_seq_one_letter_code
_entity_poly.pdbx_strand_id
1 'polypeptide(L)'
;MKATTLISTALFAALSVLSSTSAHIAISNPPGQAGPWSKNPSNAVHAWIGYKGKKFPCGGYKKGPVTTYKAGEVIPVRFWNFEIKDYKKFPPRHGLSQSRHGGGACEFSLSYDGGKTWKVIGQYTKTCPDIYYEWPVMIPHNVPSCTNSDKCLFAMSWTAYNVDQ
;
A
#
# COMPACT_ATOMS: atom_id res chain seq x y z
N MET A 1 72.07 -4.73 14.91
CA MET A 1 71.40 -4.61 13.59
C MET A 1 70.49 -5.82 13.39
N LYS A 2 69.31 -5.57 12.76
CA LYS A 2 68.23 -6.50 12.35
C LYS A 2 67.25 -6.91 13.44
N ALA A 3 65.94 -6.90 13.23
CA ALA A 3 65.06 -6.19 12.30
C ALA A 3 63.66 -6.30 12.91
N THR A 4 62.97 -5.17 13.02
CA THR A 4 61.68 -5.02 13.67
C THR A 4 60.56 -5.62 12.81
N THR A 5 59.67 -6.35 13.47
CA THR A 5 58.39 -6.87 12.98
C THR A 5 57.49 -5.78 12.40
N LEU A 6 56.90 -6.01 11.23
CA LEU A 6 55.73 -5.26 10.75
C LEU A 6 54.66 -6.27 10.27
N ILE A 7 53.70 -6.55 11.14
CA ILE A 7 52.47 -7.27 10.81
C ILE A 7 51.56 -6.27 10.10
N SER A 8 51.22 -6.55 8.83
CA SER A 8 50.26 -5.77 8.07
C SER A 8 48.85 -5.98 8.64
N THR A 9 48.27 -4.96 9.26
CA THR A 9 46.85 -4.92 9.60
C THR A 9 46.06 -4.50 8.36
N ALA A 10 45.42 -5.47 7.72
CA ALA A 10 44.47 -5.24 6.63
C ALA A 10 43.21 -4.55 7.18
N LEU A 11 42.90 -3.37 6.64
CA LEU A 11 41.74 -2.56 6.97
C LEU A 11 40.50 -3.15 6.26
N PHE A 12 39.71 -3.99 6.96
CA PHE A 12 38.39 -4.40 6.47
C PHE A 12 37.38 -3.28 6.73
N ALA A 13 37.22 -2.37 5.78
CA ALA A 13 36.10 -1.43 5.76
C ALA A 13 34.82 -2.19 5.35
N ALA A 14 34.06 -2.65 6.35
CA ALA A 14 32.73 -3.21 6.12
C ALA A 14 31.79 -2.11 5.64
N LEU A 15 31.60 -2.01 4.32
CA LEU A 15 30.60 -1.14 3.71
C LEU A 15 29.21 -1.75 3.96
N SER A 16 28.62 -1.43 5.11
CA SER A 16 27.22 -1.76 5.39
C SER A 16 26.33 -0.97 4.43
N VAL A 17 25.96 -1.60 3.31
CA VAL A 17 24.98 -1.06 2.38
C VAL A 17 23.64 -0.99 3.13
N LEU A 18 23.32 0.19 3.66
CA LEU A 18 22.01 0.52 4.21
C LEU A 18 21.00 0.34 3.07
N SER A 19 20.39 -0.84 3.02
CA SER A 19 19.26 -1.10 2.14
C SER A 19 18.11 -0.26 2.66
N SER A 20 17.88 0.90 2.05
CA SER A 20 16.69 1.71 2.29
C SER A 20 15.48 0.89 1.86
N THR A 21 14.91 0.10 2.76
CA THR A 21 13.67 -0.63 2.50
C THR A 21 12.58 0.41 2.32
N SER A 22 12.18 0.65 1.07
CA SER A 22 10.98 1.43 0.79
C SER A 22 9.78 0.59 1.22
N ALA A 23 9.41 0.72 2.48
CA ALA A 23 8.45 -0.14 3.13
C ALA A 23 7.07 0.48 3.10
N HIS A 24 6.51 0.64 1.89
CA HIS A 24 5.23 1.28 1.74
C HIS A 24 4.46 0.82 0.49
N ILE A 25 3.14 0.70 0.63
CA ILE A 25 2.20 0.10 -0.32
C ILE A 25 1.05 1.08 -0.61
N ALA A 26 0.51 1.02 -1.83
CA ALA A 26 -0.74 1.65 -2.20
C ALA A 26 -1.69 0.65 -2.89
N ILE A 27 -2.99 0.92 -2.87
CA ILE A 27 -3.98 0.14 -3.62
C ILE A 27 -3.92 0.49 -5.11
N SER A 28 -3.70 -0.50 -5.98
CA SER A 28 -3.64 -0.33 -7.44
C SER A 28 -4.89 -0.80 -8.16
N ASN A 29 -5.61 -1.75 -7.58
CA ASN A 29 -6.92 -2.16 -8.06
C ASN A 29 -7.92 -2.22 -6.89
N PRO A 30 -9.06 -1.51 -6.96
CA PRO A 30 -9.33 -0.45 -7.93
C PRO A 30 -8.27 0.67 -7.85
N PRO A 31 -8.03 1.42 -8.94
CA PRO A 31 -7.05 2.50 -8.93
C PRO A 31 -7.32 3.54 -7.84
N GLY A 32 -6.44 3.60 -6.83
CA GLY A 32 -6.56 4.53 -5.69
C GLY A 32 -6.24 5.99 -6.02
N GLN A 33 -6.25 6.85 -5.00
CA GLN A 33 -5.83 8.25 -5.15
C GLN A 33 -4.30 8.36 -5.26
N ALA A 34 -3.81 9.35 -6.00
CA ALA A 34 -2.40 9.76 -6.10
C ALA A 34 -1.37 8.68 -6.52
N GLY A 35 -1.79 7.51 -7.00
CA GLY A 35 -0.88 6.55 -7.61
C GLY A 35 -0.48 6.92 -9.04
N PRO A 36 0.41 6.14 -9.68
CA PRO A 36 0.89 6.38 -11.05
C PRO A 36 -0.23 6.33 -12.13
N TRP A 37 -1.38 5.77 -11.81
CA TRP A 37 -2.59 5.75 -12.63
C TRP A 37 -3.43 7.04 -12.55
N SER A 38 -3.11 7.95 -11.65
CA SER A 38 -3.87 9.18 -11.44
C SER A 38 -3.27 10.37 -12.20
N LYS A 39 -4.09 11.42 -12.43
CA LYS A 39 -3.63 12.69 -13.03
C LYS A 39 -2.73 13.52 -12.10
N ASN A 40 -2.69 13.19 -10.81
CA ASN A 40 -1.92 13.91 -9.78
C ASN A 40 -1.12 12.90 -8.94
N PRO A 41 -0.14 12.20 -9.54
CA PRO A 41 0.62 11.20 -8.82
C PRO A 41 1.45 11.85 -7.71
N SER A 42 1.67 11.12 -6.62
CA SER A 42 2.50 11.57 -5.51
C SER A 42 3.50 10.49 -5.14
N ASN A 43 4.77 10.89 -4.99
CA ASN A 43 5.79 10.00 -4.47
C ASN A 43 5.56 9.60 -3.00
N ALA A 44 4.58 10.18 -2.33
CA ALA A 44 4.22 9.87 -0.96
C ALA A 44 2.90 9.08 -0.85
N VAL A 45 2.31 8.61 -1.96
CA VAL A 45 1.00 7.90 -2.01
C VAL A 45 0.90 6.75 -0.99
N HIS A 46 2.04 6.17 -0.67
CA HIS A 46 2.21 5.02 0.19
C HIS A 46 2.43 5.38 1.68
N ALA A 47 2.56 6.67 2.01
CA ALA A 47 2.89 7.12 3.34
C ALA A 47 1.71 6.93 4.31
N TRP A 48 2.02 6.57 5.56
CA TRP A 48 0.98 6.40 6.58
C TRP A 48 0.34 7.75 6.95
N ILE A 49 -0.89 7.68 7.48
CA ILE A 49 -1.62 8.86 7.94
C ILE A 49 -0.90 9.51 9.13
N GLY A 50 -0.69 10.82 9.08
CA GLY A 50 0.08 11.58 10.07
C GLY A 50 1.53 11.84 9.65
N TYR A 51 2.11 11.05 8.74
CA TYR A 51 3.45 11.33 8.22
C TYR A 51 3.46 12.59 7.37
N LYS A 52 4.35 13.56 7.66
CA LYS A 52 4.56 14.78 6.84
C LYS A 52 3.25 15.44 6.35
N GLY A 53 2.26 15.52 7.24
CA GLY A 53 0.97 16.16 6.94
C GLY A 53 -0.02 15.33 6.11
N LYS A 54 0.17 14.02 5.94
CA LYS A 54 -0.88 13.13 5.41
C LYS A 54 -2.06 13.09 6.36
N LYS A 55 -3.26 13.30 5.83
CA LYS A 55 -4.49 13.46 6.62
C LYS A 55 -5.45 12.30 6.39
N PHE A 56 -6.22 11.98 7.42
CA PHE A 56 -7.41 11.16 7.27
C PHE A 56 -8.56 12.03 6.69
N PRO A 57 -9.41 11.48 5.80
CA PRO A 57 -9.29 10.18 5.12
C PRO A 57 -8.39 10.25 3.87
N CYS A 58 -8.05 9.07 3.34
CA CYS A 58 -7.42 8.90 2.01
C CYS A 58 -6.11 9.68 1.80
N GLY A 59 -5.33 9.94 2.86
CA GLY A 59 -4.07 10.67 2.78
C GLY A 59 -4.18 12.18 2.50
N GLY A 60 -5.40 12.70 2.35
CA GLY A 60 -5.67 14.09 1.96
C GLY A 60 -5.35 14.40 0.49
N TYR A 61 -5.33 13.38 -0.38
CA TYR A 61 -5.05 13.56 -1.80
C TYR A 61 -6.24 14.16 -2.57
N LYS A 62 -5.94 14.71 -3.74
CA LYS A 62 -6.98 15.03 -4.73
C LYS A 62 -7.65 13.75 -5.20
N LYS A 63 -8.93 13.87 -5.57
CA LYS A 63 -9.73 12.78 -6.12
C LYS A 63 -9.01 12.07 -7.26
N GLY A 64 -8.98 10.74 -7.17
CA GLY A 64 -8.42 9.84 -8.17
C GLY A 64 -9.45 9.41 -9.22
N PRO A 65 -9.10 8.40 -10.05
CA PRO A 65 -10.05 7.76 -10.94
C PRO A 65 -11.26 7.20 -10.18
N VAL A 66 -12.40 7.14 -10.86
CA VAL A 66 -13.61 6.50 -10.35
C VAL A 66 -13.78 5.16 -11.04
N THR A 67 -14.05 4.12 -10.26
CA THR A 67 -14.38 2.78 -10.75
C THR A 67 -15.81 2.44 -10.34
N THR A 68 -16.60 1.96 -11.30
CA THR A 68 -17.99 1.59 -11.07
C THR A 68 -18.08 0.09 -10.82
N TYR A 69 -18.78 -0.29 -9.76
CA TYR A 69 -19.09 -1.67 -9.40
C TYR A 69 -20.58 -1.80 -9.08
N LYS A 70 -21.13 -3.00 -9.19
CA LYS A 70 -22.49 -3.34 -8.77
C LYS A 70 -22.50 -3.90 -7.34
N ALA A 71 -23.63 -3.74 -6.66
CA ALA A 71 -23.87 -4.49 -5.43
C ALA A 71 -23.80 -6.01 -5.71
N GLY A 72 -23.16 -6.77 -4.83
CA GLY A 72 -22.87 -8.19 -5.02
C GLY A 72 -21.62 -8.48 -5.85
N GLU A 73 -20.99 -7.48 -6.46
CA GLU A 73 -19.77 -7.67 -7.25
C GLU A 73 -18.55 -7.86 -6.35
N VAL A 74 -17.61 -8.68 -6.80
CA VAL A 74 -16.33 -8.91 -6.11
C VAL A 74 -15.26 -7.99 -6.71
N ILE A 75 -14.67 -7.16 -5.86
CA ILE A 75 -13.52 -6.32 -6.18
C ILE A 75 -12.24 -7.16 -6.00
N PRO A 76 -11.45 -7.43 -7.06
CA PRO A 76 -10.18 -8.14 -6.91
C PRO A 76 -9.11 -7.15 -6.46
N VAL A 77 -9.02 -6.89 -5.15
CA VAL A 77 -8.10 -5.85 -4.66
C VAL A 77 -6.65 -6.25 -4.91
N ARG A 78 -5.86 -5.32 -5.43
CA ARG A 78 -4.42 -5.49 -5.69
C ARG A 78 -3.63 -4.33 -5.11
N PHE A 79 -2.38 -4.63 -4.76
CA PHE A 79 -1.45 -3.68 -4.18
C PHE A 79 -0.32 -3.33 -5.13
N TRP A 80 0.31 -2.18 -4.88
CA TRP A 80 1.42 -1.67 -5.66
C TRP A 80 2.46 -0.99 -4.77
N ASN A 81 3.72 -1.13 -5.16
CA ASN A 81 4.85 -0.35 -4.66
C ASN A 81 5.70 0.10 -5.86
N PHE A 82 6.71 0.93 -5.58
CA PHE A 82 7.54 1.52 -6.64
C PHE A 82 8.36 0.53 -7.46
N GLU A 83 8.53 -0.72 -7.01
CA GLU A 83 9.26 -1.72 -7.80
C GLU A 83 8.42 -2.30 -8.95
N ILE A 84 7.10 -2.11 -8.91
CA ILE A 84 6.17 -2.54 -9.96
C ILE A 84 6.08 -1.46 -11.05
N LYS A 85 6.71 -1.74 -12.21
CA LYS A 85 6.72 -0.81 -13.36
C LYS A 85 5.38 -0.72 -14.09
N ASP A 86 4.69 -1.85 -14.24
CA ASP A 86 3.38 -1.92 -14.87
C ASP A 86 2.34 -2.35 -13.84
N TYR A 87 1.58 -1.38 -13.32
CA TYR A 87 0.56 -1.62 -12.29
C TYR A 87 -0.66 -2.39 -12.82
N LYS A 88 -0.84 -2.52 -14.14
CA LYS A 88 -1.94 -3.28 -14.75
C LYS A 88 -1.61 -4.76 -14.86
N LYS A 89 -0.33 -5.09 -14.99
CA LYS A 89 0.15 -6.47 -15.06
C LYS A 89 0.11 -7.11 -13.66
N PHE A 90 -0.63 -8.21 -13.55
CA PHE A 90 -0.74 -8.99 -12.34
C PHE A 90 -0.60 -10.49 -12.65
N PRO A 91 0.11 -11.28 -11.82
CA PRO A 91 0.96 -10.83 -10.72
C PRO A 91 2.16 -10.01 -11.24
N PRO A 92 2.79 -9.17 -10.39
CA PRO A 92 4.04 -8.50 -10.77
C PRO A 92 5.17 -9.54 -10.95
N ARG A 93 6.30 -9.12 -11.53
CA ARG A 93 7.47 -10.00 -11.66
C ARG A 93 7.90 -10.56 -10.30
N HIS A 94 8.43 -11.78 -10.29
CA HIS A 94 8.97 -12.37 -9.07
C HIS A 94 10.22 -11.63 -8.58
N GLY A 95 10.53 -11.76 -7.29
CA GLY A 95 11.74 -11.21 -6.66
C GLY A 95 11.68 -9.72 -6.33
N LEU A 96 10.49 -9.13 -6.26
CA LEU A 96 10.30 -7.77 -5.76
C LEU A 96 10.21 -7.79 -4.24
N SER A 97 10.70 -6.72 -3.60
CA SER A 97 10.35 -6.46 -2.22
C SER A 97 8.85 -6.24 -2.12
N GLN A 98 8.18 -6.87 -1.16
CA GLN A 98 6.74 -6.70 -0.97
C GLN A 98 6.40 -5.41 -0.20
N SER A 99 7.38 -4.77 0.44
CA SER A 99 7.18 -3.50 1.17
C SER A 99 6.06 -3.53 2.23
N ARG A 100 5.72 -4.71 2.75
CA ARG A 100 4.54 -4.94 3.60
C ARG A 100 4.78 -5.00 5.10
N HIS A 101 5.97 -4.63 5.60
CA HIS A 101 6.29 -4.68 7.05
C HIS A 101 5.81 -5.98 7.73
N GLY A 102 6.18 -7.15 7.22
CA GLY A 102 5.73 -8.45 7.76
C GLY A 102 4.22 -8.76 7.59
N GLY A 103 3.42 -7.80 7.13
CA GLY A 103 1.98 -7.86 6.98
C GLY A 103 1.25 -7.16 8.14
N GLY A 104 0.02 -7.58 8.42
CA GLY A 104 -0.86 -6.97 9.40
C GLY A 104 -2.32 -7.27 9.12
N ALA A 105 -3.19 -6.31 9.40
CA ALA A 105 -4.58 -6.35 8.97
C ALA A 105 -4.85 -5.28 7.92
N CYS A 106 -5.53 -5.68 6.84
CA CYS A 106 -6.21 -4.75 5.97
C CYS A 106 -7.71 -4.80 6.22
N GLU A 107 -8.36 -3.64 6.29
CA GLU A 107 -9.81 -3.53 6.25
C GLU A 107 -10.23 -2.74 5.00
N PHE A 108 -11.33 -3.18 4.41
CA PHE A 108 -11.91 -2.58 3.23
C PHE A 108 -13.25 -2.01 3.59
N SER A 109 -13.42 -0.71 3.40
CA SER A 109 -14.57 0.02 3.93
C SER A 109 -15.22 0.89 2.87
N LEU A 110 -16.54 1.04 3.00
CA LEU A 110 -17.33 2.00 2.25
C LEU A 110 -17.71 3.18 3.13
N SER A 111 -17.66 4.37 2.53
CA SER A 111 -18.21 5.61 3.07
C SER A 111 -19.10 6.23 2.01
N TYR A 112 -20.22 6.85 2.42
CA TYR A 112 -21.16 7.55 1.53
C TYR A 112 -21.27 9.06 1.85
N ASP A 113 -20.51 9.55 2.84
CA ASP A 113 -20.62 10.90 3.38
C ASP A 113 -19.31 11.69 3.34
N GLY A 114 -18.40 11.33 2.44
CA GLY A 114 -17.10 11.97 2.27
C GLY A 114 -16.06 11.53 3.30
N GLY A 115 -16.26 10.38 3.95
CA GLY A 115 -15.32 9.77 4.89
C GLY A 115 -15.54 10.16 6.34
N LYS A 116 -16.75 10.65 6.69
CA LYS A 116 -17.13 10.92 8.08
C LYS A 116 -17.54 9.64 8.78
N THR A 117 -18.24 8.75 8.09
CA THR A 117 -18.62 7.42 8.60
C THR A 117 -18.19 6.31 7.65
N TRP A 118 -17.86 5.16 8.23
CA TRP A 118 -17.32 4.01 7.49
C TRP A 118 -18.03 2.73 7.91
N LYS A 119 -18.21 1.82 6.94
CA LYS A 119 -18.66 0.45 7.16
C LYS A 119 -17.64 -0.51 6.54
N VAL A 120 -17.08 -1.38 7.36
CA VAL A 120 -16.18 -2.45 6.90
C VAL A 120 -17.01 -3.49 6.13
N ILE A 121 -16.53 -3.86 4.95
CA ILE A 121 -17.13 -4.87 4.07
C ILE A 121 -16.21 -6.06 3.78
N GLY A 122 -14.96 -6.00 4.26
CA GLY A 122 -14.01 -7.10 4.15
C GLY A 122 -12.78 -6.85 5.02
N GLN A 123 -12.18 -7.92 5.50
CA GLN A 123 -10.97 -7.87 6.30
C GLN A 123 -10.07 -9.04 5.97
N TYR A 124 -8.77 -8.77 5.88
CA TYR A 124 -7.74 -9.78 5.77
C TYR A 124 -6.68 -9.53 6.84
N THR A 125 -6.27 -10.59 7.54
CA THR A 125 -5.30 -10.50 8.65
C THR A 125 -4.03 -11.27 8.32
N LYS A 126 -3.00 -11.09 9.16
CA LYS A 126 -1.67 -11.69 9.02
C LYS A 126 -0.91 -11.18 7.81
N THR A 127 -1.20 -11.66 6.62
CA THR A 127 -0.32 -11.44 5.47
C THR A 127 -0.62 -10.19 4.66
N CYS A 128 -1.76 -9.53 4.90
CA CYS A 128 -2.15 -8.35 4.13
C CYS A 128 -1.37 -7.09 4.57
N PRO A 129 -0.93 -6.24 3.62
CA PRO A 129 -1.01 -6.38 2.16
C PRO A 129 0.09 -7.27 1.58
N ASP A 130 -0.17 -7.97 0.48
CA ASP A 130 0.86 -8.66 -0.33
C ASP A 130 0.61 -8.36 -1.82
N ILE A 131 1.67 -7.93 -2.51
CA ILE A 131 1.63 -7.52 -3.93
C ILE A 131 1.49 -8.69 -4.91
N TYR A 132 1.69 -9.92 -4.46
CA TYR A 132 1.60 -11.12 -5.30
C TYR A 132 0.23 -11.78 -5.29
N TYR A 133 -0.70 -11.32 -4.45
CA TYR A 133 -2.02 -11.91 -4.29
C TYR A 133 -3.14 -10.90 -4.58
N GLU A 134 -4.27 -11.42 -5.05
CA GLU A 134 -5.53 -10.69 -5.06
C GLU A 134 -6.24 -10.90 -3.73
N TRP A 135 -6.91 -9.84 -3.29
CA TRP A 135 -7.64 -9.80 -2.04
C TRP A 135 -9.11 -9.54 -2.37
N PRO A 136 -9.90 -10.57 -2.72
CA PRO A 136 -11.26 -10.38 -3.20
C PRO A 136 -12.15 -9.78 -2.10
N VAL A 137 -12.84 -8.67 -2.40
CA VAL A 137 -13.77 -8.01 -1.47
C VAL A 137 -15.13 -7.96 -2.12
N MET A 138 -16.11 -8.66 -1.54
CA MET A 138 -17.49 -8.62 -2.03
C MET A 138 -18.17 -7.34 -1.57
N ILE A 139 -18.78 -6.61 -2.50
CA ILE A 139 -19.69 -5.51 -2.18
C ILE A 139 -21.00 -6.13 -1.69
N PRO A 140 -21.50 -5.82 -0.49
CA PRO A 140 -22.76 -6.37 -0.01
C PRO A 140 -23.92 -6.09 -0.98
N HIS A 141 -24.83 -7.06 -1.15
CA HIS A 141 -25.96 -6.93 -2.08
C HIS A 141 -26.92 -5.78 -1.73
N ASN A 142 -26.96 -5.37 -0.46
CA ASN A 142 -27.85 -4.35 0.08
C ASN A 142 -27.19 -2.98 0.25
N VAL A 143 -26.00 -2.75 -0.32
CA VAL A 143 -25.41 -1.40 -0.27
C VAL A 143 -26.26 -0.42 -1.06
N PRO A 144 -26.40 0.84 -0.59
CA PRO A 144 -27.06 1.87 -1.39
C PRO A 144 -26.23 2.20 -2.63
N SER A 145 -26.90 2.63 -3.70
CA SER A 145 -26.20 3.15 -4.88
C SER A 145 -25.46 4.44 -4.53
N CYS A 146 -24.19 4.52 -4.92
CA CYS A 146 -23.48 5.78 -4.89
C CYS A 146 -23.93 6.67 -6.06
N THR A 147 -24.75 7.68 -5.78
CA THR A 147 -25.21 8.64 -6.80
C THR A 147 -24.30 9.86 -6.92
N ASN A 148 -23.37 10.06 -5.97
CA ASN A 148 -22.41 11.15 -6.00
C ASN A 148 -20.99 10.63 -5.69
N SER A 149 -20.19 10.48 -6.74
CA SER A 149 -18.80 10.01 -6.64
C SER A 149 -17.86 10.95 -5.87
N ASP A 150 -18.27 12.16 -5.51
CA ASP A 150 -17.49 13.07 -4.64
C ASP A 150 -17.65 12.74 -3.15
N LYS A 151 -18.68 11.99 -2.78
CA LYS A 151 -18.94 11.60 -1.38
C LYS A 151 -18.65 10.13 -1.09
N CYS A 152 -18.73 9.28 -2.11
CA CYS A 152 -18.52 7.86 -1.90
C CYS A 152 -17.05 7.49 -2.00
N LEU A 153 -16.58 6.72 -1.03
CA LEU A 153 -15.20 6.26 -0.95
C LEU A 153 -15.19 4.76 -0.69
N PHE A 154 -14.35 4.06 -1.46
CA PHE A 154 -13.83 2.75 -1.09
C PHE A 154 -12.43 2.97 -0.53
N ALA A 155 -12.19 2.55 0.71
CA ALA A 155 -10.91 2.70 1.38
C ALA A 155 -10.32 1.36 1.77
N MET A 156 -9.01 1.24 1.58
CA MET A 156 -8.18 0.26 2.27
C MET A 156 -7.48 0.98 3.43
N SER A 157 -7.67 0.47 4.64
CA SER A 157 -6.82 0.77 5.79
C SER A 157 -5.90 -0.41 6.03
N TRP A 158 -4.68 -0.13 6.49
CA TRP A 158 -3.72 -1.15 6.88
C TRP A 158 -3.07 -0.78 8.20
N THR A 159 -3.08 -1.74 9.13
CA THR A 159 -2.32 -1.69 10.38
C THR A 159 -1.24 -2.76 10.34
N ALA A 160 0.02 -2.33 10.31
CA ALA A 160 1.17 -3.23 10.37
C ALA A 160 1.42 -3.64 11.83
N TYR A 161 1.31 -4.94 12.12
CA TYR A 161 1.56 -5.48 13.47
C TYR A 161 2.28 -6.83 13.46
N ASN A 162 2.68 -7.34 12.29
CA ASN A 162 3.47 -8.57 12.18
C ASN A 162 4.97 -8.28 12.08
N VAL A 163 5.40 -7.25 12.81
CA VAL A 163 6.80 -6.94 13.10
C VAL A 163 6.94 -6.87 14.60
N ASP A 164 8.01 -7.46 15.14
CA ASP A 164 8.54 -7.00 16.42
C ASP A 164 9.00 -5.55 16.19
N GLN A 165 8.35 -4.58 16.84
CA GLN A 165 8.66 -3.16 16.67
C GLN A 165 9.97 -2.77 17.33
#